data_AF-A0A2A7RGC1-F1
#
_entry.id   AF-A0A2A7RGC1-F1
#
_cell.length_a   1.000
_cell.length_b   1.000
_cell.length_c   1.000
_cell.angle_alpha   90.00
_cell.angle_beta   90.00
_cell.angle_gamma   90.00
#
_symmetry.space_group_name_H-M   'P 1'
#
loop_
_entity.id
_entity.type
_entity.pdbx_description
1 polymer ?
#
loop_
_entity_poly.entity_id
_entity_poly.type
_entity_poly.pdbx_seq_one_letter_code
_entity_poly.pdbx_strand_id
1 'polypeptide(L)'
;MKFKSRLVWVLFFSLVFFINSGFTVVGHRGDPIKYPEETIQADDSAFNSGADYVELDLQLSKDGVPVIAHDDDLFRVTHTHAIVSQNNFTALKQLQYDNGEHVMSLSELFKHYQNKPNTKFVLETKIDHGLNPSYELEDRIAQIVKKYHMQKRIMIHSFSAASLFHFRKIMPEAYLILIVGSLKRINFSNLPQVNAINASSDIVQEHPFLIHWLHKLHKQLFVWAEMDESPALWHWLINRNVDGVVTNYPATGFKYKLAKSGTKKYAINRTGIYFGKTKAATMMNPYVRIKEKKYVQPGQKVNVTYGVRVDDRLFYQIAEKTFISAEFVNFDLTKRDIAPYQNKKIIAKPNQKVTIYRYPDNQAKTQQKLPANQLLKIQNFNGSPKNMWIYTKLGWVKAKDILFYGFFSQDDFRDYQSLPRVSQYTNLVLLPYNPNQAIAPTTFTQKLQQINKIIY
;
A
#
# COMPACT_ATOMS: atom_id res chain seq x y z
N MET A 1 33.22 43.31 -30.99
CA MET A 1 31.85 42.77 -31.21
C MET A 1 31.85 41.33 -30.72
N LYS A 2 31.26 41.01 -29.55
CA LYS A 2 29.84 40.63 -29.36
C LYS A 2 29.49 39.41 -30.24
N PHE A 3 29.13 38.21 -29.77
CA PHE A 3 28.39 37.80 -28.58
C PHE A 3 28.73 36.36 -28.13
N LYS A 4 28.67 36.12 -26.81
CA LYS A 4 28.60 34.80 -26.15
C LYS A 4 27.30 34.07 -26.54
N SER A 5 27.38 32.76 -26.80
CA SER A 5 26.23 31.85 -26.79
C SER A 5 26.38 30.83 -25.67
N ARG A 6 25.66 31.09 -24.57
CA ARG A 6 25.31 30.10 -23.56
C ARG A 6 24.19 29.24 -24.13
N LEU A 7 24.42 27.95 -24.33
CA LEU A 7 23.34 26.98 -24.51
C LEU A 7 23.23 26.12 -23.22
N VAL A 8 22.60 26.72 -22.21
CA VAL A 8 21.82 25.96 -21.22
C VAL A 8 20.45 25.81 -21.85
N TRP A 9 19.92 24.60 -22.01
CA TRP A 9 18.52 24.25 -21.77
C TRP A 9 18.34 22.73 -21.93
N VAL A 10 18.33 22.05 -20.78
CA VAL A 10 17.35 21.03 -20.39
C VAL A 10 17.14 19.88 -21.39
N LEU A 11 17.96 18.83 -21.27
CA LEU A 11 17.50 17.47 -21.53
C LEU A 11 17.31 16.75 -20.20
N PHE A 12 16.11 16.96 -19.66
CA PHE A 12 15.33 16.01 -18.87
C PHE A 12 16.16 15.07 -17.99
N PHE A 13 16.53 15.57 -16.80
CA PHE A 13 16.51 14.72 -15.62
C PHE A 13 15.10 14.12 -15.53
N SER A 14 14.91 12.93 -16.07
CA SER A 14 13.85 12.05 -15.60
C SER A 14 14.25 11.67 -14.17
N LEU A 15 13.97 12.57 -13.24
CA LEU A 15 13.67 12.23 -11.85
C LEU A 15 12.46 11.31 -11.89
N VAL A 16 12.71 10.06 -12.24
CA VAL A 16 11.92 8.95 -11.75
C VAL A 16 12.23 8.93 -10.26
N PHE A 17 11.53 9.78 -9.50
CA PHE A 17 11.39 9.59 -8.08
C PHE A 17 10.70 8.25 -7.91
N PHE A 18 11.50 7.19 -7.81
CA PHE A 18 11.08 5.95 -7.20
C PHE A 18 10.78 6.29 -5.75
N ILE A 19 9.54 6.67 -5.47
CA ILE A 19 9.01 6.68 -4.11
C ILE A 19 8.82 5.21 -3.74
N ASN A 20 9.93 4.49 -3.53
CA ASN A 20 9.89 3.33 -2.65
C ASN A 20 9.70 3.91 -1.25
N SER A 21 8.44 4.25 -0.91
CA SER A 21 8.04 4.47 0.47
C SER A 21 8.12 3.12 1.17
N GLY A 22 9.33 2.72 1.57
CA GLY A 22 9.52 1.54 2.39
C GLY A 22 8.78 1.75 3.70
N PHE A 23 7.65 1.08 3.87
CA PHE A 23 6.91 1.08 5.12
C PHE A 23 7.66 0.20 6.11
N THR A 24 8.18 0.83 7.17
CA THR A 24 9.01 0.17 8.19
C THR A 24 8.12 -0.34 9.30
N VAL A 25 8.24 -1.63 9.64
CA VAL A 25 7.54 -2.22 10.78
C VAL A 25 8.52 -2.32 11.93
N VAL A 26 8.21 -1.67 13.04
CA VAL A 26 8.99 -1.73 14.27
C VAL A 26 8.17 -2.50 15.31
N GLY A 27 8.66 -3.64 15.77
CA GLY A 27 8.05 -4.38 16.88
C GLY A 27 8.33 -3.64 18.19
N HIS A 28 7.29 -3.11 18.82
CA HIS A 28 7.39 -2.39 20.10
C HIS A 28 7.77 -3.37 21.20
N ARG A 29 8.92 -3.17 21.85
CA ARG A 29 9.47 -4.08 22.87
C ARG A 29 9.52 -5.55 22.44
N GLY A 30 9.72 -5.79 21.15
CA GLY A 30 9.61 -7.10 20.51
C GLY A 30 8.20 -7.44 20.01
N ASP A 31 7.64 -8.54 20.52
CA ASP A 31 6.29 -9.06 20.22
C ASP A 31 5.52 -9.33 21.53
N PRO A 32 5.19 -8.26 22.29
CA PRO A 32 4.71 -8.35 23.68
C PRO A 32 3.32 -8.99 23.81
N ILE A 33 2.62 -9.18 22.69
CA ILE A 33 1.34 -9.91 22.66
C ILE A 33 1.55 -11.42 22.83
N LYS A 34 2.70 -11.95 22.42
CA LYS A 34 2.99 -13.40 22.47
C LYS A 34 3.94 -13.78 23.59
N TYR A 35 4.88 -12.90 23.93
CA TYR A 35 5.96 -13.17 24.87
C TYR A 35 6.18 -11.97 25.79
N PRO A 36 6.79 -12.13 26.97
CA PRO A 36 7.12 -11.01 27.84
C PRO A 36 7.95 -9.97 27.08
N GLU A 37 7.57 -8.69 27.21
CA GLU A 37 8.24 -7.57 26.54
C GLU A 37 9.74 -7.49 26.89
N GLU A 38 10.54 -6.91 25.99
CA GLU A 38 11.99 -6.67 26.21
C GLU A 38 12.82 -7.94 26.48
N THR A 39 12.38 -9.09 25.94
CA THR A 39 13.08 -10.38 26.03
C THR A 39 13.63 -10.83 24.68
N ILE A 40 14.64 -11.72 24.66
CA ILE A 40 15.16 -12.29 23.40
C ILE A 40 14.06 -13.06 22.67
N GLN A 41 13.18 -13.75 23.40
CA GLN A 41 12.06 -14.47 22.79
C GLN A 41 11.07 -13.52 22.10
N ALA A 42 10.75 -12.37 22.72
CA ALA A 42 9.90 -11.35 22.10
C ALA A 42 10.57 -10.74 20.84
N ASP A 43 11.85 -10.43 20.91
CA ASP A 43 12.63 -9.91 19.79
C ASP A 43 12.68 -10.89 18.60
N ASP A 44 13.08 -12.15 18.86
CA ASP A 44 13.15 -13.19 17.84
C ASP A 44 11.76 -13.45 17.24
N SER A 45 10.68 -13.40 18.05
CA SER A 45 9.30 -13.50 17.53
C SER A 45 8.92 -12.34 16.61
N ALA A 46 9.31 -11.10 16.95
CA ALA A 46 9.03 -9.93 16.12
C ALA A 46 9.77 -10.01 14.77
N PHE A 47 11.06 -10.36 14.78
CA PHE A 47 11.83 -10.56 13.55
C PHE A 47 11.26 -11.70 12.71
N ASN A 48 10.91 -12.85 13.32
CA ASN A 48 10.28 -13.97 12.63
C ASN A 48 8.89 -13.61 12.07
N SER A 49 8.20 -12.66 12.70
CA SER A 49 6.93 -12.10 12.23
C SER A 49 7.09 -11.05 11.11
N GLY A 50 8.33 -10.72 10.74
CA GLY A 50 8.66 -9.83 9.63
C GLY A 50 8.86 -8.36 10.00
N ALA A 51 9.06 -8.05 11.28
CA ALA A 51 9.49 -6.72 11.70
C ALA A 51 10.86 -6.36 11.08
N ASP A 52 11.01 -5.09 10.68
CA ASP A 52 12.29 -4.55 10.18
C ASP A 52 13.25 -4.20 11.30
N TYR A 53 12.68 -3.73 12.40
CA TYR A 53 13.37 -3.33 13.62
C TYR A 53 12.57 -3.82 14.83
N VAL A 54 13.26 -3.98 15.95
CA VAL A 54 12.65 -4.09 17.27
C VAL A 54 12.99 -2.84 18.07
N GLU A 55 12.00 -2.24 18.71
CA GLU A 55 12.20 -1.11 19.61
C GLU A 55 12.49 -1.60 21.03
N LEU A 56 13.39 -0.91 21.72
CA LEU A 56 13.91 -1.25 23.05
C LEU A 56 13.98 0.01 23.89
N ASP A 57 13.41 -0.05 25.10
CA ASP A 57 13.47 1.01 26.10
C ASP A 57 14.75 0.92 26.95
N LEU A 58 15.48 2.03 27.10
CA LEU A 58 16.76 2.07 27.82
C LEU A 58 16.77 3.05 28.98
N GLN A 59 17.27 2.57 30.12
CA GLN A 59 17.50 3.30 31.36
C GLN A 59 18.90 3.00 31.93
N LEU A 60 19.41 3.85 32.83
CA LEU A 60 20.64 3.55 33.57
C LEU A 60 20.34 2.89 34.91
N SER A 61 21.06 1.81 35.21
CA SER A 61 21.19 1.30 36.57
C SER A 61 21.98 2.26 37.46
N LYS A 62 21.96 2.02 38.78
CA LYS A 62 22.73 2.81 39.76
C LYS A 62 24.24 2.87 39.46
N ASP A 63 24.79 1.79 38.88
CA ASP A 63 26.19 1.64 38.50
C ASP A 63 26.47 2.02 37.03
N GLY A 64 25.55 2.73 36.37
CA GLY A 64 25.76 3.33 35.06
C GLY A 64 25.72 2.35 33.88
N VAL A 65 25.05 1.20 34.04
CA VAL A 65 24.84 0.22 32.98
C VAL A 65 23.51 0.51 32.27
N PRO A 66 23.48 0.64 30.92
CA PRO A 66 22.23 0.69 30.17
C PRO A 66 21.45 -0.63 30.26
N VAL A 67 20.36 -0.61 31.01
CA VAL A 67 19.41 -1.71 31.22
C VAL A 67 18.25 -1.56 30.24
N ILE A 68 17.78 -2.68 29.69
CA ILE A 68 16.61 -2.72 28.82
C ILE A 68 15.38 -2.83 29.72
N ALA A 69 14.62 -1.73 29.84
CA ALA A 69 13.46 -1.61 30.71
C ALA A 69 12.59 -0.39 30.37
N HIS A 70 11.28 -0.59 30.25
CA HIS A 70 10.32 0.49 30.01
C HIS A 70 10.00 1.33 31.26
N ASP A 71 9.58 0.65 32.35
CA ASP A 71 9.14 1.32 33.58
C ASP A 71 10.33 1.56 34.52
N ASP A 72 10.22 2.57 35.39
CA ASP A 72 11.23 2.83 36.42
C ASP A 72 11.32 1.66 37.42
N ASP A 73 10.18 1.06 37.80
CA ASP A 73 10.07 -0.11 38.68
C ASP A 73 9.71 -1.36 37.87
N LEU A 74 10.50 -2.42 38.03
CA LEU A 74 10.36 -3.69 37.30
C LEU A 74 9.25 -4.61 37.83
N PHE A 75 8.48 -4.19 38.83
CA PHE A 75 7.42 -5.01 39.44
C PHE A 75 6.42 -5.57 38.42
N ARG A 76 6.01 -4.79 37.42
CA ARG A 76 5.01 -5.22 36.42
C ARG A 76 5.47 -6.43 35.61
N VAL A 77 6.78 -6.53 35.32
CA VAL A 77 7.33 -7.52 34.37
C VAL A 77 8.17 -8.62 35.04
N THR A 78 8.59 -8.42 36.28
CA THR A 78 9.38 -9.40 37.05
C THR A 78 8.76 -9.81 38.39
N HIS A 79 7.58 -9.25 38.72
CA HIS A 79 6.90 -9.43 40.01
C HIS A 79 7.74 -9.03 41.24
N THR A 80 8.82 -8.27 41.03
CA THR A 80 9.74 -7.82 42.09
C THR A 80 9.88 -6.31 42.03
N HIS A 81 9.65 -5.63 43.17
CA HIS A 81 9.89 -4.19 43.29
C HIS A 81 11.39 -3.89 43.21
N ALA A 82 11.81 -3.28 42.12
CA ALA A 82 13.19 -2.91 41.88
C ALA A 82 13.23 -1.70 40.95
N ILE A 83 13.52 -0.53 41.51
CA ILE A 83 13.72 0.68 40.72
C ILE A 83 15.08 0.60 40.01
N VAL A 84 15.10 0.70 38.68
CA VAL A 84 16.30 0.49 37.85
C VAL A 84 17.44 1.40 38.31
N SER A 85 17.17 2.70 38.43
CA SER A 85 18.17 3.72 38.82
C SER A 85 18.67 3.61 40.27
N GLN A 86 18.03 2.79 41.12
CA GLN A 86 18.40 2.61 42.52
C GLN A 86 19.15 1.30 42.79
N ASN A 87 19.24 0.42 41.79
CA ASN A 87 19.85 -0.89 41.92
C ASN A 87 21.04 -1.05 40.96
N ASN A 88 22.06 -1.78 41.40
CA ASN A 88 23.17 -2.15 40.52
C ASN A 88 22.72 -3.22 39.53
N PHE A 89 23.29 -3.22 38.33
CA PHE A 89 22.90 -4.15 37.28
C PHE A 89 23.06 -5.63 37.68
N THR A 90 24.07 -5.95 38.49
CA THR A 90 24.29 -7.33 38.98
C THR A 90 23.07 -7.87 39.75
N ALA A 91 22.36 -7.01 40.49
CA ALA A 91 21.15 -7.36 41.21
C ALA A 91 19.95 -7.44 40.26
N LEU A 92 19.78 -6.44 39.39
CA LEU A 92 18.70 -6.39 38.39
C LEU A 92 18.71 -7.62 37.49
N LYS A 93 19.90 -8.06 37.05
CA LYS A 93 20.10 -9.26 36.23
C LYS A 93 19.59 -10.55 36.89
N GLN A 94 19.45 -10.62 38.20
CA GLN A 94 18.90 -11.82 38.86
C GLN A 94 17.38 -11.93 38.70
N LEU A 95 16.71 -10.82 38.38
CA LEU A 95 15.26 -10.81 38.19
C LEU A 95 14.91 -11.48 36.86
N GLN A 96 13.78 -12.18 36.86
CA GLN A 96 13.29 -12.96 35.73
C GLN A 96 11.93 -12.46 35.26
N TYR A 97 11.70 -12.55 33.96
CA TYR A 97 10.38 -12.45 33.35
C TYR A 97 9.64 -13.80 33.46
N ASP A 98 8.35 -13.82 33.15
CA ASP A 98 7.51 -15.03 33.20
C ASP A 98 7.99 -16.18 32.31
N ASN A 99 8.78 -15.88 31.27
CA ASN A 99 9.36 -16.90 30.39
C ASN A 99 10.72 -17.43 30.89
N GLY A 100 11.18 -17.01 32.07
CA GLY A 100 12.44 -17.41 32.69
C GLY A 100 13.68 -16.69 32.16
N GLU A 101 13.54 -15.79 31.18
CA GLU A 101 14.63 -14.91 30.78
C GLU A 101 14.94 -13.90 31.89
N HIS A 102 16.19 -13.45 31.93
CA HIS A 102 16.66 -12.47 32.90
C HIS A 102 16.64 -11.06 32.33
N VAL A 103 16.50 -10.05 33.19
CA VAL A 103 16.70 -8.64 32.81
C VAL A 103 18.09 -8.47 32.17
N MET A 104 18.13 -7.86 31.00
CA MET A 104 19.34 -7.72 30.18
C MET A 104 19.88 -6.29 30.15
N SER A 105 21.19 -6.17 30.00
CA SER A 105 21.84 -4.94 29.56
C SER A 105 21.89 -4.84 28.03
N LEU A 106 21.99 -3.62 27.50
CA LEU A 106 22.18 -3.40 26.05
C LEU A 106 23.43 -4.12 25.52
N SER A 107 24.49 -4.20 26.33
CA SER A 107 25.73 -4.89 25.95
C SER A 107 25.52 -6.40 25.78
N GLU A 108 24.74 -7.04 26.66
CA GLU A 108 24.43 -8.47 26.55
C GLU A 108 23.53 -8.76 25.35
N LEU A 109 22.53 -7.89 25.10
CA LEU A 109 21.68 -7.99 23.94
C LEU A 109 22.48 -7.86 22.63
N PHE A 110 23.34 -6.85 22.51
CA PHE A 110 24.19 -6.70 21.34
C PHE A 110 25.18 -7.84 21.18
N LYS A 111 25.72 -8.39 22.28
CA LYS A 111 26.53 -9.62 22.22
C LYS A 111 25.71 -10.78 21.65
N HIS A 112 24.45 -10.95 22.05
CA HIS A 112 23.57 -11.99 21.51
C HIS A 112 23.36 -11.83 19.98
N TYR A 113 23.09 -10.61 19.51
CA TYR A 113 22.72 -10.33 18.12
C TYR A 113 23.89 -9.95 17.18
N GLN A 114 25.14 -9.85 17.66
CA GLN A 114 26.27 -9.38 16.86
C GLN A 114 26.46 -10.20 15.57
N ASN A 115 26.19 -11.51 15.62
CA ASN A 115 26.36 -12.45 14.50
C ASN A 115 25.06 -12.68 13.68
N LYS A 116 23.98 -11.96 13.99
CA LYS A 116 22.69 -12.02 13.27
C LYS A 116 22.51 -10.72 12.45
N PRO A 117 23.16 -10.54 11.28
CA PRO A 117 23.29 -9.23 10.62
C PRO A 117 21.97 -8.58 10.17
N ASN A 118 20.89 -9.35 10.08
CA ASN A 118 19.57 -8.86 9.68
C ASN A 118 18.75 -8.29 10.84
N THR A 119 19.15 -8.49 12.11
CA THR A 119 18.42 -7.91 13.24
C THR A 119 18.84 -6.46 13.46
N LYS A 120 17.86 -5.58 13.64
CA LYS A 120 18.07 -4.14 13.78
C LYS A 120 17.18 -3.60 14.89
N PHE A 121 17.62 -2.53 15.54
CA PHE A 121 16.98 -2.02 16.73
C PHE A 121 16.66 -0.53 16.64
N VAL A 122 15.57 -0.12 17.30
CA VAL A 122 15.27 1.28 17.60
C VAL A 122 15.51 1.43 19.10
N LEU A 123 16.42 2.30 19.51
CA LEU A 123 16.77 2.47 20.92
C LEU A 123 16.07 3.70 21.48
N GLU A 124 15.11 3.53 22.38
CA GLU A 124 14.44 4.61 23.10
C GLU A 124 15.20 4.99 24.37
N THR A 125 15.53 6.27 24.54
CA THR A 125 16.04 6.77 25.82
C THR A 125 14.91 7.19 26.76
N LYS A 126 14.78 6.51 27.90
CA LYS A 126 13.83 6.86 28.97
C LYS A 126 14.45 7.90 29.90
N ILE A 127 14.58 9.13 29.38
CA ILE A 127 15.15 10.24 30.12
C ILE A 127 14.40 11.54 29.84
N ASP A 128 14.21 12.34 30.88
CA ASP A 128 13.76 13.72 30.78
C ASP A 128 14.87 14.66 31.26
N HIS A 129 15.47 15.43 30.34
CA HIS A 129 16.52 16.38 30.69
C HIS A 129 16.03 17.65 31.39
N GLY A 130 14.71 17.84 31.53
CA GLY A 130 14.16 18.80 32.48
C GLY A 130 14.36 18.37 33.93
N LEU A 131 14.46 17.07 34.19
CA LEU A 131 14.61 16.47 35.53
C LEU A 131 16.04 15.97 35.77
N ASN A 132 16.70 15.40 34.76
CA ASN A 132 18.05 14.87 34.85
C ASN A 132 18.97 15.53 33.80
N PRO A 133 19.87 16.44 34.20
CA PRO A 133 20.75 17.14 33.26
C PRO A 133 21.91 16.28 32.73
N SER A 134 22.11 15.07 33.27
CA SER A 134 23.19 14.16 32.83
C SER A 134 22.89 13.55 31.46
N TYR A 135 23.93 13.44 30.63
CA TYR A 135 23.91 12.73 29.33
C TYR A 135 24.62 11.37 29.37
N GLU A 136 24.80 10.81 30.57
CA GLU A 136 25.54 9.55 30.72
C GLU A 136 24.88 8.38 29.98
N LEU A 137 23.54 8.33 29.93
CA LEU A 137 22.82 7.25 29.23
C LEU A 137 23.20 7.24 27.75
N GLU A 138 23.15 8.40 27.11
CA GLU A 138 23.49 8.59 25.71
C GLU A 138 24.95 8.24 25.42
N ASP A 139 25.87 8.70 26.27
CA ASP A 139 27.31 8.43 26.13
C ASP A 139 27.60 6.93 26.25
N ARG A 140 26.95 6.23 27.19
CA ARG A 140 27.08 4.78 27.37
C ARG A 140 26.49 4.01 26.19
N ILE A 141 25.33 4.41 25.68
CA ILE A 141 24.73 3.82 24.48
C ILE A 141 25.69 3.97 23.29
N ALA A 142 26.23 5.17 23.05
CA ALA A 142 27.16 5.40 21.94
C ALA A 142 28.44 4.56 22.05
N GLN A 143 28.99 4.40 23.27
CA GLN A 143 30.13 3.54 23.55
C GLN A 143 29.81 2.06 23.22
N ILE A 144 28.65 1.57 23.64
CA ILE A 144 28.21 0.18 23.40
C ILE A 144 27.96 -0.06 21.90
N VAL A 145 27.26 0.85 21.23
CA VAL A 145 27.03 0.78 19.77
C VAL A 145 28.36 0.70 19.02
N LYS A 146 29.35 1.53 19.40
CA LYS A 146 30.68 1.49 18.81
C LYS A 146 31.42 0.18 19.06
N LYS A 147 31.38 -0.32 20.30
CA LYS A 147 32.02 -1.57 20.73
C LYS A 147 31.53 -2.78 19.94
N TYR A 148 30.23 -2.85 19.63
CA TYR A 148 29.63 -3.99 18.91
C TYR A 148 29.41 -3.74 17.41
N HIS A 149 29.91 -2.61 16.88
CA HIS A 149 29.76 -2.25 15.46
C HIS A 149 28.30 -2.18 14.97
N MET A 150 27.38 -1.70 15.82
CA MET A 150 25.94 -1.69 15.56
C MET A 150 25.42 -0.42 14.86
N GLN A 151 26.29 0.53 14.47
CA GLN A 151 25.92 1.84 13.95
C GLN A 151 24.95 1.79 12.76
N LYS A 152 25.06 0.79 11.89
CA LYS A 152 24.20 0.62 10.69
C LYS A 152 22.92 -0.18 10.96
N ARG A 153 22.76 -0.68 12.20
CA ARG A 153 21.69 -1.57 12.64
C ARG A 153 20.83 -0.93 13.72
N ILE A 154 21.03 0.36 14.01
CA ILE A 154 20.29 1.08 15.02
C ILE A 154 19.65 2.36 14.47
N MET A 155 18.53 2.75 15.06
CA MET A 155 18.01 4.11 15.07
C MET A 155 17.88 4.55 16.53
N ILE A 156 17.92 5.86 16.79
CA ILE A 156 17.72 6.41 18.13
C ILE A 156 16.36 7.09 18.19
N HIS A 157 15.66 6.85 19.29
CA HIS A 157 14.30 7.28 19.57
C HIS A 157 14.29 7.97 20.94
N SER A 158 13.54 9.06 21.10
CA SER A 158 13.39 9.69 22.42
C SER A 158 12.24 10.69 22.47
N PHE A 159 11.56 10.77 23.62
CA PHE A 159 10.72 11.94 23.92
C PHE A 159 11.57 13.18 24.19
N SER A 160 12.82 13.05 24.66
CA SER A 160 13.70 14.17 24.98
C SER A 160 14.45 14.69 23.75
N ALA A 161 14.09 15.90 23.28
CA ALA A 161 14.79 16.54 22.18
C ALA A 161 16.27 16.80 22.50
N ALA A 162 16.57 17.14 23.77
CA ALA A 162 17.94 17.34 24.22
C ALA A 162 18.79 16.05 24.13
N SER A 163 18.20 14.88 24.42
CA SER A 163 18.86 13.57 24.27
C SER A 163 19.26 13.36 22.80
N LEU A 164 18.34 13.59 21.87
CA LEU A 164 18.62 13.49 20.43
C LEU A 164 19.67 14.51 19.96
N PHE A 165 19.66 15.73 20.49
CA PHE A 165 20.65 16.74 20.12
C PHE A 165 22.04 16.36 20.62
N HIS A 166 22.14 15.72 21.78
CA HIS A 166 23.40 15.17 22.25
C HIS A 166 23.87 14.02 21.35
N PHE A 167 22.99 13.08 20.98
CA PHE A 167 23.32 12.06 19.99
C PHE A 167 23.76 12.64 18.64
N ARG A 168 23.18 13.74 18.16
CA ARG A 168 23.65 14.40 16.94
C ARG A 168 25.12 14.85 17.05
N LYS A 169 25.60 15.19 18.25
CA LYS A 169 27.01 15.56 18.49
C LYS A 169 27.92 14.34 18.56
N ILE A 170 27.53 13.32 19.35
CA ILE A 170 28.41 12.17 19.64
C ILE A 170 28.30 11.04 18.60
N MET A 171 27.20 11.00 17.84
CA MET A 171 26.93 10.07 16.74
C MET A 171 26.28 10.81 15.55
N PRO A 172 27.03 11.66 14.80
CA PRO A 172 26.47 12.53 13.75
C PRO A 172 25.68 11.81 12.65
N GLU A 173 26.04 10.57 12.34
CA GLU A 173 25.39 9.72 11.32
C GLU A 173 24.19 8.92 11.84
N ALA A 174 23.89 9.01 13.15
CA ALA A 174 22.74 8.30 13.71
C ALA A 174 21.44 8.81 13.09
N TYR A 175 20.54 7.87 12.83
CA TYR A 175 19.17 8.17 12.42
C TYR A 175 18.34 8.48 13.67
N LEU A 176 17.92 9.73 13.82
CA LEU A 176 17.26 10.23 15.02
C LEU A 176 15.75 10.42 14.80
N ILE A 177 14.95 9.91 15.73
CA ILE A 177 13.49 9.93 15.69
C ILE A 177 12.98 10.62 16.96
N LEU A 178 12.29 11.76 16.81
CA LEU A 178 11.66 12.44 17.94
C LEU A 178 10.24 11.91 18.18
N ILE A 179 9.98 11.49 19.41
CA ILE A 179 8.65 11.04 19.84
C ILE A 179 7.82 12.23 20.25
N VAL A 180 6.59 12.28 19.75
CA VAL A 180 5.65 13.36 20.06
C VAL A 180 4.28 12.83 20.43
N GLY A 181 3.85 13.16 21.66
CA GLY A 181 2.45 13.05 22.11
C GLY A 181 1.67 14.37 21.96
N SER A 182 2.27 15.40 21.34
CA SER A 182 1.57 16.67 21.05
C SER A 182 2.21 17.39 19.86
N LEU A 183 1.37 18.02 19.02
CA LEU A 183 1.82 18.87 17.91
C LEU A 183 2.77 20.00 18.35
N LYS A 184 2.66 20.50 19.59
CA LYS A 184 3.53 21.58 20.11
C LYS A 184 5.02 21.19 20.12
N ARG A 185 5.32 19.89 20.16
CA ARG A 185 6.70 19.37 20.14
C ARG A 185 7.31 19.38 18.74
N ILE A 186 6.48 19.49 17.69
CA ILE A 186 6.90 19.60 16.29
C ILE A 186 7.10 21.10 15.99
N ASN A 187 8.35 21.56 16.10
CA ASN A 187 8.69 22.98 15.91
C ASN A 187 10.03 23.15 15.18
N PHE A 188 10.33 24.39 14.79
CA PHE A 188 11.51 24.74 13.99
C PHE A 188 12.84 24.53 14.73
N SER A 189 12.85 24.44 16.06
CA SER A 189 14.07 24.15 16.83
C SER A 189 14.43 22.67 16.78
N ASN A 190 13.41 21.80 16.83
CA ASN A 190 13.60 20.35 16.91
C ASN A 190 13.78 19.70 15.53
N LEU A 191 12.94 20.07 14.56
CA LEU A 191 12.88 19.41 13.25
C LEU A 191 14.22 19.36 12.49
N PRO A 192 15.07 20.40 12.48
CA PRO A 192 16.34 20.35 11.76
C PRO A 192 17.29 19.27 12.29
N GLN A 193 17.21 18.94 13.57
CA GLN A 193 18.16 18.04 14.25
C GLN A 193 17.83 16.55 14.08
N VAL A 194 16.60 16.22 13.65
CA VAL A 194 16.10 14.83 13.59
C VAL A 194 15.80 14.41 12.16
N ASN A 195 15.82 13.09 11.92
CA ASN A 195 15.53 12.50 10.61
C ASN A 195 14.03 12.20 10.45
N ALA A 196 13.37 11.84 11.55
CA ALA A 196 11.95 11.51 11.57
C ALA A 196 11.23 11.99 12.83
N ILE A 197 9.90 11.97 12.75
CA ILE A 197 8.99 12.10 13.89
C ILE A 197 8.27 10.77 14.08
N ASN A 198 8.11 10.32 15.32
CA ASN A 198 7.17 9.28 15.69
C ASN A 198 6.01 9.90 16.47
N ALA A 199 4.84 10.02 15.85
CA ALA A 199 3.69 10.71 16.42
C ALA A 199 2.60 9.72 16.86
N SER A 200 1.84 10.06 17.90
CA SER A 200 0.69 9.24 18.29
C SER A 200 -0.35 9.19 17.17
N SER A 201 -1.08 8.08 17.07
CA SER A 201 -2.11 7.89 16.05
C SER A 201 -3.15 8.99 16.05
N ASP A 202 -3.53 9.48 17.22
CA ASP A 202 -4.55 10.51 17.41
C ASP A 202 -4.15 11.81 16.73
N ILE A 203 -2.91 12.26 16.93
CA ILE A 203 -2.37 13.45 16.28
C ILE A 203 -2.43 13.32 14.75
N VAL A 204 -2.03 12.16 14.23
CA VAL A 204 -2.01 11.97 12.77
C VAL A 204 -3.42 11.84 12.20
N GLN A 205 -4.37 11.28 12.97
CA GLN A 205 -5.77 11.18 12.58
C GLN A 205 -6.48 12.54 12.56
N GLU A 206 -6.25 13.37 13.58
CA GLU A 206 -6.77 14.73 13.69
C GLU A 206 -6.13 15.66 12.66
N HIS A 207 -4.84 15.46 12.37
CA HIS A 207 -4.04 16.32 11.50
C HIS A 207 -3.35 15.55 10.36
N PRO A 208 -4.11 14.94 9.42
CA PRO A 208 -3.56 14.11 8.36
C PRO A 208 -2.67 14.87 7.36
N PHE A 209 -2.76 16.19 7.32
CA PHE A 209 -1.86 17.04 6.52
C PHE A 209 -0.40 16.97 7.01
N LEU A 210 -0.17 16.57 8.27
CA LEU A 210 1.16 16.44 8.87
C LEU A 210 2.07 15.53 8.05
N ILE A 211 1.52 14.43 7.53
CA ILE A 211 2.26 13.48 6.66
C ILE A 211 2.88 14.22 5.47
N HIS A 212 2.06 14.98 4.74
CA HIS A 212 2.53 15.71 3.57
C HIS A 212 3.52 16.81 3.94
N TRP A 213 3.27 17.52 5.05
CA TRP A 213 4.10 18.62 5.50
C TRP A 213 5.50 18.14 5.93
N LEU A 214 5.59 17.07 6.72
CA LEU A 214 6.88 16.48 7.10
C LEU A 214 7.65 15.95 5.88
N HIS A 215 6.96 15.30 4.94
CA HIS A 215 7.57 14.84 3.70
C HIS A 215 8.13 15.99 2.84
N LYS A 216 7.45 17.14 2.80
CA LYS A 216 7.95 18.35 2.13
C LYS A 216 9.19 18.93 2.80
N LEU A 217 9.36 18.69 4.10
CA LEU A 217 10.56 19.05 4.86
C LEU A 217 11.63 17.94 4.84
N HIS A 218 11.47 16.91 4.01
CA HIS A 218 12.34 15.75 3.93
C HIS A 218 12.49 15.00 5.27
N LYS A 219 11.42 14.99 6.08
CA LYS A 219 11.32 14.24 7.34
C LYS A 219 10.39 13.05 7.14
N GLN A 220 10.75 11.93 7.74
CA GLN A 220 9.88 10.75 7.76
C GLN A 220 8.91 10.81 8.94
N LEU A 221 7.76 10.16 8.81
CA LEU A 221 6.75 10.04 9.85
C LEU A 221 6.48 8.57 10.17
N PHE A 222 6.82 8.20 11.40
CA PHE A 222 6.41 6.97 12.06
C PHE A 222 5.15 7.26 12.90
N VAL A 223 4.37 6.20 13.15
CA VAL A 223 3.19 6.29 14.01
C VAL A 223 3.24 5.21 15.07
N TRP A 224 2.99 5.60 16.31
CA TRP A 224 2.70 4.71 17.43
C TRP A 224 1.25 4.95 17.86
N ALA A 225 0.60 3.96 18.46
CA ALA A 225 -0.86 3.97 18.60
C ALA A 225 -1.32 3.40 19.94
N GLU A 226 -0.74 3.91 21.04
CA GLU A 226 -1.03 3.46 22.42
C GLU A 226 -1.02 1.93 22.62
N MET A 227 -0.43 1.22 21.65
CA MET A 227 -0.37 -0.23 21.54
C MET A 227 -1.73 -0.95 21.52
N ASP A 228 -2.80 -0.29 21.05
CA ASP A 228 -4.18 -0.78 21.02
C ASP A 228 -4.76 -0.91 19.60
N GLU A 229 -3.90 -1.13 18.59
CA GLU A 229 -4.27 -0.92 17.20
C GLU A 229 -5.43 -1.80 16.70
N SER A 230 -6.61 -1.18 16.61
CA SER A 230 -7.77 -1.83 16.01
C SER A 230 -7.56 -2.14 14.51
N PRO A 231 -8.27 -3.12 13.94
CA PRO A 231 -8.27 -3.34 12.50
C PRO A 231 -8.59 -2.06 11.72
N ALA A 232 -9.52 -1.24 12.22
CA ALA A 232 -9.87 0.05 11.60
C ALA A 232 -8.68 1.03 11.56
N LEU A 233 -7.92 1.14 12.64
CA LEU A 233 -6.72 1.98 12.69
C LEU A 233 -5.66 1.47 11.72
N TRP A 234 -5.40 0.16 11.71
CA TRP A 234 -4.48 -0.45 10.75
C TRP A 234 -4.85 -0.17 9.29
N HIS A 235 -6.13 -0.31 8.94
CA HIS A 235 -6.63 0.02 7.60
C HIS A 235 -6.49 1.50 7.28
N TRP A 236 -6.56 2.36 8.29
CA TRP A 236 -6.31 3.77 8.13
C TRP A 236 -4.84 4.05 7.83
N LEU A 237 -3.94 3.54 8.67
CA LEU A 237 -2.49 3.75 8.58
C LEU A 237 -1.94 3.33 7.22
N ILE A 238 -2.32 2.15 6.73
CA ILE A 238 -1.81 1.61 5.46
C ILE A 238 -2.27 2.40 4.21
N ASN A 239 -3.40 3.09 4.31
CA ASN A 239 -3.90 3.94 3.23
C ASN A 239 -3.22 5.33 3.21
N ARG A 240 -2.41 5.64 4.23
CA ARG A 240 -1.64 6.87 4.33
C ARG A 240 -0.19 6.65 3.90
N ASN A 241 0.45 7.75 3.50
CA ASN A 241 1.86 7.73 3.15
C ASN A 241 2.75 7.86 4.39
N VAL A 242 2.46 7.13 5.47
CA VAL A 242 3.39 7.05 6.61
C VAL A 242 4.60 6.17 6.25
N ASP A 243 5.74 6.45 6.88
CA ASP A 243 7.02 5.78 6.63
C ASP A 243 7.23 4.55 7.51
N GLY A 244 6.56 4.48 8.65
CA GLY A 244 6.60 3.30 9.50
C GLY A 244 5.60 3.32 10.63
N VAL A 245 5.55 2.22 11.36
CA VAL A 245 4.71 2.03 12.54
C VAL A 245 5.53 1.35 13.64
N VAL A 246 5.35 1.81 14.87
CA VAL A 246 5.82 1.13 16.09
C VAL A 246 4.62 0.45 16.70
N THR A 247 4.66 -0.88 16.83
CA THR A 247 3.45 -1.67 17.08
C THR A 247 3.68 -2.94 17.91
N ASN A 248 2.68 -3.30 18.71
CA ASN A 248 2.59 -4.60 19.38
C ASN A 248 2.21 -5.75 18.44
N TYR A 249 1.87 -5.49 17.17
CA TYR A 249 1.39 -6.48 16.21
C TYR A 249 2.32 -6.62 14.99
N PRO A 250 3.57 -7.09 15.15
CA PRO A 250 4.56 -7.14 14.07
C PRO A 250 4.10 -7.96 12.86
N ALA A 251 3.42 -9.10 13.08
CA ALA A 251 2.86 -9.92 12.00
C ALA A 251 1.80 -9.17 11.17
N THR A 252 0.95 -8.38 11.84
CA THR A 252 -0.06 -7.54 11.19
C THR A 252 0.63 -6.43 10.39
N GLY A 253 1.61 -5.75 10.99
CA GLY A 253 2.43 -4.75 10.31
C GLY A 253 3.12 -5.30 9.06
N PHE A 254 3.73 -6.48 9.15
CA PHE A 254 4.38 -7.15 8.02
C PHE A 254 3.40 -7.51 6.90
N LYS A 255 2.22 -8.02 7.24
CA LYS A 255 1.15 -8.26 6.25
C LYS A 255 0.81 -6.99 5.48
N TYR A 256 0.69 -5.86 6.17
CA TYR A 256 0.44 -4.57 5.53
C TYR A 256 1.61 -4.07 4.69
N LYS A 257 2.84 -4.24 5.18
CA LYS A 257 4.06 -3.93 4.43
C LYS A 257 4.10 -4.67 3.09
N LEU A 258 3.86 -5.98 3.09
CA LEU A 258 3.76 -6.79 1.86
C LEU A 258 2.64 -6.29 0.95
N ALA A 259 1.49 -5.95 1.54
CA ALA A 259 0.37 -5.37 0.83
C ALA A 259 0.73 -4.05 0.14
N LYS A 260 1.63 -3.21 0.69
CA LYS A 260 2.05 -1.93 0.11
C LYS A 260 3.19 -2.09 -0.90
N SER A 261 4.17 -2.95 -0.63
CA SER A 261 5.39 -3.12 -1.44
C SER A 261 5.10 -3.63 -2.86
N GLY A 262 3.99 -4.34 -3.07
CA GLY A 262 3.55 -4.81 -4.39
C GLY A 262 2.77 -3.78 -5.21
N THR A 263 2.60 -2.55 -4.74
CA THR A 263 1.54 -1.67 -5.26
C THR A 263 2.09 -0.43 -5.92
N LYS A 264 1.49 -0.09 -7.06
CA LYS A 264 1.78 1.14 -7.79
C LYS A 264 0.57 2.05 -7.67
N LYS A 265 0.78 3.21 -7.04
CA LYS A 265 -0.21 4.27 -6.95
C LYS A 265 0.12 5.36 -7.98
N TYR A 266 -0.88 5.77 -8.75
CA TYR A 266 -0.73 6.83 -9.75
C TYR A 266 -1.93 7.78 -9.70
N ALA A 267 -1.66 9.07 -9.88
CA ALA A 267 -2.69 10.09 -9.91
C ALA A 267 -3.53 9.95 -11.20
N ILE A 268 -4.85 10.07 -11.05
CA ILE A 268 -5.79 10.05 -12.19
C ILE A 268 -6.54 11.37 -12.25
N ASN A 269 -7.16 11.79 -11.14
CA ASN A 269 -7.91 13.04 -11.01
C ASN A 269 -8.93 13.26 -12.15
N ARG A 270 -9.78 12.26 -12.41
CA ARG A 270 -10.83 12.30 -13.44
C ARG A 270 -12.16 11.78 -12.89
N THR A 271 -13.27 12.32 -13.40
CA THR A 271 -14.60 11.77 -13.14
C THR A 271 -14.88 10.62 -14.11
N GLY A 272 -15.27 9.47 -13.57
CA GLY A 272 -15.75 8.31 -14.32
C GLY A 272 -17.23 8.03 -14.02
N ILE A 273 -17.80 7.07 -14.74
CA ILE A 273 -19.16 6.57 -14.56
C ILE A 273 -19.10 5.06 -14.33
N TYR A 274 -19.81 4.58 -13.31
CA TYR A 274 -19.91 3.15 -13.05
C TYR A 274 -20.95 2.48 -13.97
N PHE A 275 -20.50 1.50 -14.77
CA PHE A 275 -21.31 0.81 -15.78
C PHE A 275 -21.85 -0.56 -15.33
N GLY A 276 -21.55 -0.99 -14.09
CA GLY A 276 -22.07 -2.26 -13.60
C GLY A 276 -23.60 -2.31 -13.61
N LYS A 277 -24.14 -3.49 -13.96
CA LYS A 277 -25.60 -3.72 -14.01
C LYS A 277 -26.26 -3.67 -12.64
N THR A 278 -25.51 -4.01 -11.59
CA THR A 278 -25.94 -3.97 -10.19
C THR A 278 -25.02 -3.08 -9.38
N LYS A 279 -25.48 -2.66 -8.20
CA LYS A 279 -24.63 -1.96 -7.23
C LYS A 279 -23.35 -2.75 -6.94
N ALA A 280 -22.22 -2.06 -6.87
CA ALA A 280 -20.94 -2.63 -6.41
C ALA A 280 -20.67 -2.18 -4.98
N ALA A 281 -20.22 -3.11 -4.12
CA ALA A 281 -19.67 -2.74 -2.83
C ALA A 281 -18.33 -2.03 -3.01
N THR A 282 -18.09 -0.98 -2.23
CA THR A 282 -16.77 -0.36 -2.13
C THR A 282 -15.91 -1.14 -1.13
N MET A 283 -14.63 -0.82 -1.14
CA MET A 283 -13.63 -1.40 -0.26
C MET A 283 -12.90 -0.29 0.47
N MET A 284 -12.61 -0.51 1.75
CA MET A 284 -11.83 0.45 2.52
C MET A 284 -10.37 0.49 2.05
N ASN A 285 -9.91 -0.65 1.52
CA ASN A 285 -8.53 -0.91 1.23
C ASN A 285 -8.44 -1.91 0.05
N PRO A 286 -7.67 -1.61 -1.02
CA PRO A 286 -7.50 -2.50 -2.17
C PRO A 286 -6.56 -3.70 -1.89
N TYR A 287 -5.74 -3.61 -0.85
CA TYR A 287 -4.73 -4.58 -0.44
C TYR A 287 -5.31 -5.70 0.45
N VAL A 288 -6.11 -5.33 1.46
CA VAL A 288 -6.82 -6.28 2.32
C VAL A 288 -8.29 -6.15 1.99
N ARG A 289 -8.80 -7.07 1.14
CA ARG A 289 -10.11 -7.00 0.46
C ARG A 289 -11.29 -7.10 1.44
N ILE A 290 -11.47 -6.10 2.28
CA ILE A 290 -12.58 -5.98 3.22
C ILE A 290 -13.63 -5.08 2.58
N LYS A 291 -14.81 -5.66 2.36
CA LYS A 291 -15.94 -4.94 1.77
C LYS A 291 -16.50 -3.96 2.80
N GLU A 292 -16.74 -2.74 2.36
CA GLU A 292 -17.52 -1.76 3.12
C GLU A 292 -19.02 -1.95 2.85
N LYS A 293 -19.86 -1.48 3.77
CA LYS A 293 -21.31 -1.36 3.55
C LYS A 293 -21.69 -0.12 2.73
N LYS A 294 -20.75 0.42 1.95
CA LYS A 294 -20.97 1.53 1.00
C LYS A 294 -21.03 0.95 -0.42
N TYR A 295 -21.86 1.55 -1.27
CA TYR A 295 -22.15 1.04 -2.60
C TYR A 295 -22.08 2.13 -3.65
N VAL A 296 -21.63 1.76 -4.85
CA VAL A 296 -21.76 2.59 -6.06
C VAL A 296 -22.88 2.01 -6.92
N GLN A 297 -23.82 2.88 -7.32
CA GLN A 297 -25.01 2.51 -8.09
C GLN A 297 -24.75 2.55 -9.61
N PRO A 298 -25.46 1.75 -10.43
CA PRO A 298 -25.39 1.82 -11.89
C PRO A 298 -25.60 3.24 -12.43
N GLY A 299 -24.66 3.73 -13.24
CA GLY A 299 -24.69 5.08 -13.81
C GLY A 299 -24.24 6.21 -12.89
N GLN A 300 -23.87 5.91 -11.64
CA GLN A 300 -23.32 6.91 -10.72
C GLN A 300 -21.98 7.44 -11.22
N LYS A 301 -21.82 8.77 -11.19
CA LYS A 301 -20.54 9.44 -11.41
C LYS A 301 -19.65 9.27 -10.18
N VAL A 302 -18.37 8.95 -10.39
CA VAL A 302 -17.37 8.79 -9.33
C VAL A 302 -16.13 9.62 -9.65
N ASN A 303 -15.65 10.40 -8.68
CA ASN A 303 -14.44 11.19 -8.83
C ASN A 303 -13.24 10.33 -8.45
N VAL A 304 -12.42 9.94 -9.43
CA VAL A 304 -11.26 9.09 -9.20
C VAL A 304 -10.03 9.95 -8.95
N THR A 305 -9.47 9.84 -7.76
CA THR A 305 -8.24 10.56 -7.38
C THR A 305 -6.99 9.76 -7.78
N TYR A 306 -6.97 8.47 -7.45
CA TYR A 306 -5.82 7.59 -7.71
C TYR A 306 -6.23 6.23 -8.25
N GLY A 307 -5.35 5.64 -9.06
CA GLY A 307 -5.36 4.21 -9.38
C GLY A 307 -4.34 3.46 -8.52
N VAL A 308 -4.75 2.30 -8.00
CA VAL A 308 -3.90 1.41 -7.19
C VAL A 308 -3.96 0.01 -7.76
N ARG A 309 -2.79 -0.55 -8.12
CA ARG A 309 -2.69 -1.91 -8.65
C ARG A 309 -2.26 -2.89 -7.56
N VAL A 310 -3.01 -4.00 -7.42
CA VAL A 310 -2.77 -5.10 -6.46
C VAL A 310 -3.02 -6.42 -7.19
N ASP A 311 -2.05 -7.34 -7.24
CA ASP A 311 -2.15 -8.66 -7.90
C ASP A 311 -2.76 -8.61 -9.32
N ASP A 312 -2.22 -7.74 -10.19
CA ASP A 312 -2.71 -7.45 -11.55
C ASP A 312 -4.12 -6.84 -11.67
N ARG A 313 -4.78 -6.54 -10.55
CA ARG A 313 -6.08 -5.85 -10.52
C ARG A 313 -5.90 -4.38 -10.25
N LEU A 314 -6.66 -3.57 -10.98
CA LEU A 314 -6.69 -2.14 -10.78
C LEU A 314 -7.91 -1.73 -9.95
N PHE A 315 -7.68 -0.91 -8.94
CA PHE A 315 -8.69 -0.29 -8.11
C PHE A 315 -8.60 1.24 -8.21
N TYR A 316 -9.75 1.91 -8.22
CA TYR A 316 -9.83 3.36 -8.20
C TYR A 316 -10.22 3.87 -6.82
N GLN A 317 -9.46 4.83 -6.32
CA GLN A 317 -9.82 5.58 -5.12
C GLN A 317 -10.87 6.64 -5.50
N ILE A 318 -12.07 6.52 -4.94
CA ILE A 318 -13.22 7.38 -5.25
C ILE A 318 -13.62 8.32 -4.12
N ALA A 319 -13.13 8.07 -2.91
CA ALA A 319 -13.19 8.96 -1.78
C ALA A 319 -12.04 8.66 -0.81
N GLU A 320 -11.94 9.41 0.28
CA GLU A 320 -11.01 9.08 1.35
C GLU A 320 -11.31 7.67 1.88
N LYS A 321 -10.27 6.81 1.92
CA LYS A 321 -10.35 5.38 2.29
C LYS A 321 -11.38 4.57 1.49
N THR A 322 -11.86 5.02 0.34
CA THR A 322 -12.92 4.31 -0.40
C THR A 322 -12.46 3.97 -1.81
N PHE A 323 -12.46 2.68 -2.12
CA PHE A 323 -11.99 2.12 -3.38
C PHE A 323 -13.08 1.29 -4.07
N ILE A 324 -13.00 1.21 -5.39
CA ILE A 324 -13.84 0.34 -6.23
C ILE A 324 -12.97 -0.34 -7.27
N SER A 325 -13.39 -1.53 -7.74
CA SER A 325 -12.76 -2.16 -8.91
C SER A 325 -12.83 -1.22 -10.12
N ALA A 326 -11.69 -1.02 -10.79
CA ALA A 326 -11.63 -0.21 -12.01
C ALA A 326 -12.35 -0.86 -13.21
N GLU A 327 -12.63 -2.15 -13.11
CA GLU A 327 -13.17 -2.99 -14.19
C GLU A 327 -14.47 -2.43 -14.82
N PHE A 328 -15.28 -1.70 -14.05
CA PHE A 328 -16.56 -1.16 -14.52
C PHE A 328 -16.68 0.36 -14.36
N VAL A 329 -15.57 1.06 -14.09
CA VAL A 329 -15.56 2.53 -14.05
C VAL A 329 -14.98 3.03 -15.37
N ASN A 330 -15.81 3.75 -16.13
CA ASN A 330 -15.47 4.27 -17.44
C ASN A 330 -15.22 5.77 -17.40
N PHE A 331 -14.12 6.22 -17.97
CA PHE A 331 -13.80 7.65 -18.09
C PHE A 331 -14.23 8.26 -19.41
N ASP A 332 -14.19 7.47 -20.49
CA ASP A 332 -14.38 7.98 -21.86
C ASP A 332 -15.68 7.49 -22.51
N LEU A 333 -16.14 6.28 -22.18
CA LEU A 333 -17.44 5.78 -22.64
C LEU A 333 -18.59 6.43 -21.88
N THR A 334 -19.63 6.81 -22.61
CA THR A 334 -20.92 7.27 -22.07
C THR A 334 -22.00 6.21 -22.25
N LYS A 335 -23.14 6.36 -21.56
CA LYS A 335 -24.31 5.49 -21.78
C LYS A 335 -24.82 5.54 -23.22
N ARG A 336 -24.69 6.69 -23.89
CA ARG A 336 -25.11 6.86 -25.28
C ARG A 336 -24.27 5.99 -26.22
N ASP A 337 -22.95 5.93 -26.01
CA ASP A 337 -22.03 5.16 -26.87
C ASP A 337 -22.33 3.67 -26.89
N ILE A 338 -22.87 3.14 -25.79
CA ILE A 338 -23.09 1.70 -25.61
C ILE A 338 -24.55 1.26 -25.79
N ALA A 339 -25.49 2.20 -25.82
CA ALA A 339 -26.92 1.90 -25.73
C ALA A 339 -27.41 0.90 -26.80
N PRO A 340 -27.07 1.05 -28.10
CA PRO A 340 -27.49 0.09 -29.13
C PRO A 340 -26.89 -1.32 -28.96
N TYR A 341 -25.78 -1.44 -28.23
CA TYR A 341 -25.08 -2.70 -28.01
C TYR A 341 -25.49 -3.42 -26.72
N GLN A 342 -26.05 -2.72 -25.72
CA GLN A 342 -26.16 -3.17 -24.33
C GLN A 342 -26.93 -4.49 -24.12
N ASN A 343 -27.91 -4.78 -24.99
CA ASN A 343 -28.74 -5.98 -24.94
C ASN A 343 -28.45 -6.97 -26.07
N LYS A 344 -27.41 -6.70 -26.87
CA LYS A 344 -27.02 -7.53 -28.00
C LYS A 344 -26.11 -8.68 -27.56
N LYS A 345 -25.84 -9.58 -28.50
CA LYS A 345 -24.89 -10.68 -28.31
C LYS A 345 -23.64 -10.41 -29.13
N ILE A 346 -22.57 -11.13 -28.84
CA ILE A 346 -21.38 -11.18 -29.69
C ILE A 346 -21.12 -12.60 -30.15
N ILE A 347 -20.39 -12.73 -31.26
CA ILE A 347 -19.89 -14.00 -31.77
C ILE A 347 -18.48 -13.81 -32.36
N ALA A 348 -17.64 -14.83 -32.25
CA ALA A 348 -16.35 -14.83 -32.95
C ALA A 348 -16.57 -14.99 -34.47
N LYS A 349 -15.72 -14.37 -35.29
CA LYS A 349 -15.74 -14.66 -36.74
C LYS A 349 -15.36 -16.13 -36.95
N PRO A 350 -16.01 -16.88 -37.88
CA PRO A 350 -15.82 -18.33 -38.03
C PRO A 350 -14.36 -18.80 -38.14
N ASN A 351 -13.50 -17.99 -38.78
CA ASN A 351 -12.09 -18.32 -39.02
C ASN A 351 -11.10 -17.50 -38.17
N GLN A 352 -11.55 -16.79 -37.14
CA GLN A 352 -10.70 -15.93 -36.33
C GLN A 352 -10.61 -16.39 -34.88
N LYS A 353 -9.38 -16.61 -34.40
CA LYS A 353 -9.13 -16.87 -32.98
C LYS A 353 -9.19 -15.56 -32.20
N VAL A 354 -10.29 -15.32 -31.52
CA VAL A 354 -10.45 -14.13 -30.66
C VAL A 354 -9.83 -14.38 -29.30
N THR A 355 -8.92 -13.49 -28.89
CA THR A 355 -8.26 -13.57 -27.59
C THR A 355 -9.18 -13.05 -26.49
N ILE A 356 -9.24 -13.80 -25.40
CA ILE A 356 -9.92 -13.39 -24.17
C ILE A 356 -8.88 -12.81 -23.21
N TYR A 357 -9.24 -11.73 -22.55
CA TYR A 357 -8.42 -10.97 -21.62
C TYR A 357 -9.04 -11.00 -20.22
N ARG A 358 -8.17 -10.99 -19.20
CA ARG A 358 -8.57 -10.86 -17.80
C ARG A 358 -9.02 -9.44 -17.49
N TYR A 359 -8.26 -8.44 -17.97
CA TYR A 359 -8.56 -7.03 -17.74
C TYR A 359 -8.23 -6.17 -18.99
N PRO A 360 -9.06 -5.16 -19.31
CA PRO A 360 -8.81 -4.23 -20.41
C PRO A 360 -7.55 -3.38 -20.27
N ASP A 361 -7.21 -2.95 -19.05
CA ASP A 361 -6.18 -1.95 -18.76
C ASP A 361 -4.76 -2.50 -18.92
N ASN A 362 -4.52 -3.75 -18.52
CA ASN A 362 -3.21 -4.39 -18.62
C ASN A 362 -3.11 -5.43 -19.76
N GLN A 363 -4.23 -5.72 -20.42
CA GLN A 363 -4.34 -6.69 -21.51
C GLN A 363 -3.75 -8.07 -21.15
N ALA A 364 -3.81 -8.48 -19.89
CA ALA A 364 -3.42 -9.81 -19.46
C ALA A 364 -4.33 -10.85 -20.15
N LYS A 365 -3.73 -11.78 -20.90
CA LYS A 365 -4.48 -12.77 -21.71
C LYS A 365 -4.88 -13.97 -20.85
N THR A 366 -6.03 -14.56 -21.16
CA THR A 366 -6.36 -15.90 -20.66
C THR A 366 -5.79 -16.96 -21.60
N GLN A 367 -5.67 -18.21 -21.12
CA GLN A 367 -5.31 -19.35 -21.98
C GLN A 367 -6.45 -19.72 -22.94
N GLN A 368 -7.69 -19.34 -22.61
CA GLN A 368 -8.87 -19.63 -23.41
C GLN A 368 -9.01 -18.67 -24.59
N LYS A 369 -9.69 -19.14 -25.65
CA LYS A 369 -10.10 -18.32 -26.80
C LYS A 369 -11.61 -18.27 -26.86
N LEU A 370 -12.14 -17.24 -27.51
CA LEU A 370 -13.58 -17.17 -27.75
C LEU A 370 -13.96 -18.34 -28.67
N PRO A 371 -14.92 -19.19 -28.27
CA PRO A 371 -15.36 -20.29 -29.11
C PRO A 371 -15.98 -19.78 -30.40
N ALA A 372 -15.60 -20.39 -31.52
CA ALA A 372 -16.22 -20.11 -32.81
C ALA A 372 -17.71 -20.50 -32.77
N ASN A 373 -18.53 -19.77 -33.51
CA ASN A 373 -19.95 -20.09 -33.67
C ASN A 373 -20.78 -20.14 -32.36
N GLN A 374 -20.30 -19.51 -31.28
CA GLN A 374 -21.05 -19.42 -30.04
C GLN A 374 -21.48 -17.99 -29.74
N LEU A 375 -22.79 -17.79 -29.56
CA LEU A 375 -23.33 -16.50 -29.13
C LEU A 375 -23.11 -16.28 -27.63
N LEU A 376 -22.56 -15.13 -27.29
CA LEU A 376 -22.32 -14.71 -25.91
C LEU A 376 -23.07 -13.41 -25.62
N LYS A 377 -23.74 -13.35 -24.45
CA LYS A 377 -24.40 -12.12 -23.99
C LYS A 377 -23.36 -11.08 -23.59
N ILE A 378 -23.59 -9.83 -23.96
CA ILE A 378 -22.82 -8.69 -23.47
C ILE A 378 -23.22 -8.41 -22.01
N GLN A 379 -22.24 -8.45 -21.13
CA GLN A 379 -22.43 -8.23 -19.69
C GLN A 379 -22.01 -6.83 -19.26
N ASN A 380 -20.97 -6.26 -19.85
CA ASN A 380 -20.52 -4.90 -19.55
C ASN A 380 -19.60 -4.33 -20.64
N PHE A 381 -19.22 -3.07 -20.49
CA PHE A 381 -18.35 -2.32 -21.40
C PHE A 381 -17.20 -1.63 -20.64
N ASN A 382 -16.05 -1.49 -21.30
CA ASN A 382 -14.96 -0.64 -20.82
C ASN A 382 -14.23 0.05 -21.99
N GLY A 383 -13.44 1.08 -21.70
CA GLY A 383 -12.53 1.73 -22.63
C GLY A 383 -13.06 3.07 -23.13
N SER A 384 -12.88 3.30 -24.43
CA SER A 384 -13.32 4.49 -25.15
C SER A 384 -14.11 4.08 -26.39
N PRO A 385 -14.89 4.98 -27.01
CA PRO A 385 -15.61 4.67 -28.26
C PRO A 385 -14.75 4.02 -29.34
N LYS A 386 -13.49 4.47 -29.51
CA LYS A 386 -12.54 3.92 -30.49
C LYS A 386 -11.96 2.56 -30.08
N ASN A 387 -11.79 2.34 -28.79
CA ASN A 387 -11.16 1.13 -28.22
C ASN A 387 -12.08 0.49 -27.18
N MET A 388 -13.28 0.10 -27.60
CA MET A 388 -14.29 -0.49 -26.73
C MET A 388 -13.95 -1.96 -26.42
N TRP A 389 -14.14 -2.30 -25.16
CA TRP A 389 -14.00 -3.64 -24.61
C TRP A 389 -15.36 -4.17 -24.19
N ILE A 390 -15.60 -5.45 -24.43
CA ILE A 390 -16.84 -6.15 -24.13
C ILE A 390 -16.58 -7.21 -23.08
N TYR A 391 -17.30 -7.14 -21.97
CA TYR A 391 -17.27 -8.17 -20.94
C TYR A 391 -18.32 -9.24 -21.23
N THR A 392 -17.91 -10.49 -21.11
CA THR A 392 -18.77 -11.67 -21.25
C THR A 392 -18.56 -12.63 -20.09
N LYS A 393 -19.36 -13.69 -20.02
CA LYS A 393 -19.16 -14.78 -19.05
C LYS A 393 -17.78 -15.46 -19.13
N LEU A 394 -17.05 -15.31 -20.24
CA LEU A 394 -15.72 -15.89 -20.44
C LEU A 394 -14.58 -14.91 -20.15
N GLY A 395 -14.88 -13.60 -20.01
CA GLY A 395 -13.90 -12.54 -19.83
C GLY A 395 -14.05 -11.40 -20.84
N TRP A 396 -13.02 -10.56 -20.92
CA TRP A 396 -12.99 -9.37 -21.76
C TRP A 396 -12.51 -9.68 -23.18
N VAL A 397 -13.15 -9.07 -24.17
CA VAL A 397 -12.72 -9.12 -25.58
C VAL A 397 -12.74 -7.72 -26.19
N LYS A 398 -11.94 -7.48 -27.23
CA LYS A 398 -11.96 -6.21 -27.95
C LYS A 398 -13.15 -6.19 -28.91
N ALA A 399 -13.93 -5.12 -28.91
CA ALA A 399 -15.11 -4.98 -29.77
C ALA A 399 -14.78 -5.15 -31.26
N LYS A 400 -13.60 -4.68 -31.69
CA LYS A 400 -13.12 -4.81 -33.07
C LYS A 400 -12.81 -6.25 -33.53
N ASP A 401 -12.60 -7.17 -32.58
CA ASP A 401 -12.18 -8.55 -32.88
C ASP A 401 -13.37 -9.52 -32.97
N ILE A 402 -14.59 -9.08 -32.68
CA ILE A 402 -15.82 -9.91 -32.66
C ILE A 402 -16.80 -9.49 -33.75
N LEU A 403 -18.00 -10.07 -33.78
CA LEU A 403 -19.16 -9.54 -34.50
C LEU A 403 -20.29 -9.26 -33.50
N PHE A 404 -20.95 -8.12 -33.63
CA PHE A 404 -22.14 -7.82 -32.85
C PHE A 404 -23.38 -8.44 -33.50
N TYR A 405 -24.16 -9.20 -32.74
CA TYR A 405 -25.32 -9.94 -33.22
C TYR A 405 -26.63 -9.40 -32.64
N GLY A 406 -27.64 -9.23 -33.50
CA GLY A 406 -29.00 -8.85 -33.11
C GLY A 406 -29.44 -7.47 -33.59
N PHE A 407 -28.94 -7.00 -34.72
CA PHE A 407 -29.36 -5.74 -35.38
C PHE A 407 -30.24 -6.07 -36.59
N PHE A 408 -31.42 -6.65 -36.34
CA PHE A 408 -32.27 -7.22 -37.40
C PHE A 408 -33.51 -6.37 -37.70
N SER A 409 -33.89 -5.46 -36.81
CA SER A 409 -34.99 -4.54 -37.03
C SER A 409 -34.50 -3.20 -37.57
N GLN A 410 -35.38 -2.49 -38.28
CA GLN A 410 -35.12 -1.11 -38.68
C GLN A 410 -34.88 -0.21 -37.46
N ASP A 411 -35.57 -0.47 -36.35
CA ASP A 411 -35.42 0.28 -35.09
C ASP A 411 -34.02 0.12 -34.50
N ASP A 412 -33.51 -1.12 -34.43
CA ASP A 412 -32.16 -1.41 -33.96
C ASP A 412 -31.10 -0.69 -34.80
N PHE A 413 -31.33 -0.62 -36.12
CA PHE A 413 -30.41 0.03 -37.03
C PHE A 413 -30.49 1.55 -36.94
N ARG A 414 -31.69 2.13 -36.77
CA ARG A 414 -31.87 3.57 -36.52
C ARG A 414 -31.18 4.00 -35.22
N ASP A 415 -31.33 3.22 -34.15
CA ASP A 415 -30.67 3.48 -32.87
C ASP A 415 -29.15 3.43 -33.02
N TYR A 416 -28.62 2.45 -33.73
CA TYR A 416 -27.20 2.36 -34.07
C TYR A 416 -26.71 3.56 -34.91
N GLN A 417 -27.47 3.96 -35.93
CA GLN A 417 -27.12 5.09 -36.80
C GLN A 417 -27.12 6.43 -36.06
N SER A 418 -27.87 6.55 -34.96
CA SER A 418 -27.90 7.74 -34.10
C SER A 418 -26.62 7.97 -33.28
N LEU A 419 -25.73 6.97 -33.24
CA LEU A 419 -24.45 7.06 -32.54
C LEU A 419 -23.48 8.00 -33.26
N PRO A 420 -22.60 8.70 -32.51
CA PRO A 420 -21.43 9.35 -33.10
C PRO A 420 -20.62 8.35 -33.94
N ARG A 421 -20.03 8.81 -35.04
CA ARG A 421 -19.27 7.93 -35.95
C ARG A 421 -18.15 7.16 -35.25
N VAL A 422 -17.52 7.75 -34.23
CA VAL A 422 -16.47 7.11 -33.42
C VAL A 422 -16.98 5.93 -32.58
N SER A 423 -18.28 5.87 -32.30
CA SER A 423 -18.95 4.83 -31.53
C SER A 423 -19.65 3.79 -32.41
N GLN A 424 -19.61 3.96 -33.75
CA GLN A 424 -20.21 3.05 -34.73
C GLN A 424 -19.22 1.94 -35.14
N TYR A 425 -19.43 0.74 -34.61
CA TYR A 425 -18.68 -0.45 -34.97
C TYR A 425 -19.26 -1.11 -36.22
N THR A 426 -18.44 -1.26 -37.27
CA THR A 426 -18.88 -1.78 -38.57
C THR A 426 -19.07 -3.29 -38.60
N ASN A 427 -18.57 -4.01 -37.61
CA ASN A 427 -18.64 -5.47 -37.52
C ASN A 427 -19.98 -5.97 -36.95
N LEU A 428 -21.08 -5.66 -37.65
CA LEU A 428 -22.43 -6.08 -37.28
C LEU A 428 -22.88 -7.32 -38.05
N VAL A 429 -23.72 -8.14 -37.42
CA VAL A 429 -24.50 -9.18 -38.10
C VAL A 429 -25.87 -8.58 -38.41
N LEU A 430 -26.13 -8.37 -39.71
CA LEU A 430 -27.35 -7.75 -40.21
C LEU A 430 -28.44 -8.75 -40.58
N LEU A 431 -28.09 -10.04 -40.74
CA LEU A 431 -29.05 -11.10 -41.05
C LEU A 431 -29.07 -12.16 -39.93
N PRO A 432 -30.27 -12.56 -39.45
CA PRO A 432 -30.36 -13.60 -38.44
C PRO A 432 -29.86 -14.92 -39.01
N TYR A 433 -28.99 -15.60 -38.26
CA TYR A 433 -28.56 -16.96 -38.58
C TYR A 433 -28.36 -17.75 -37.28
N ASN A 434 -28.57 -19.06 -37.33
CA ASN A 434 -28.27 -19.93 -36.20
C ASN A 434 -26.82 -20.40 -36.29
N PRO A 435 -25.91 -19.91 -35.43
CA PRO A 435 -24.51 -20.31 -35.50
C PRO A 435 -24.28 -21.76 -35.02
N ASN A 436 -25.25 -22.35 -34.30
CA ASN A 436 -25.16 -23.73 -33.83
C ASN A 436 -25.65 -24.76 -34.89
N GLN A 437 -26.19 -24.31 -36.02
CA GLN A 437 -26.50 -25.22 -37.13
C GLN A 437 -25.22 -25.61 -37.86
N ALA A 438 -24.95 -26.91 -37.97
CA ALA A 438 -23.86 -27.42 -38.78
C ALA A 438 -24.04 -26.96 -40.23
N ILE A 439 -23.08 -26.17 -40.74
CA ILE A 439 -23.07 -25.79 -42.15
C ILE A 439 -22.60 -27.02 -42.91
N ALA A 440 -23.51 -27.67 -43.64
CA ALA A 440 -23.13 -28.69 -44.62
C ALA A 440 -22.10 -28.07 -45.59
N PRO A 441 -21.05 -28.82 -46.01
CA PRO A 441 -20.00 -28.26 -46.86
C PRO A 441 -20.62 -27.66 -48.12
N THR A 442 -20.55 -26.34 -48.23
CA THR A 442 -21.11 -25.60 -49.34
C THR A 442 -20.24 -25.75 -50.57
N THR A 443 -20.88 -26.01 -51.70
CA THR A 443 -20.24 -26.02 -53.03
C THR A 443 -19.62 -24.64 -53.33
N PHE A 444 -18.64 -24.59 -54.24
CA PHE A 444 -17.94 -23.34 -54.62
C PHE A 444 -18.90 -22.20 -54.98
N THR A 445 -20.00 -22.51 -55.67
CA THR A 445 -21.06 -21.58 -56.06
C THR A 445 -21.86 -21.06 -54.86
N GLN A 446 -22.13 -21.91 -53.87
CA GLN A 446 -22.79 -21.52 -52.62
C GLN A 446 -21.87 -20.69 -51.72
N LYS A 447 -20.55 -20.94 -51.74
CA LYS A 447 -19.56 -20.07 -51.08
C LYS A 447 -19.60 -18.65 -51.65
N LEU A 448 -19.63 -18.50 -52.97
CA LEU A 448 -19.73 -17.17 -53.62
C LEU A 448 -21.02 -16.41 -53.25
N GLN A 449 -22.15 -17.11 -53.08
CA GLN A 449 -23.41 -16.49 -52.65
C GLN A 449 -23.50 -16.22 -51.14
N GLN A 450 -22.86 -17.05 -50.29
CA GLN A 450 -22.85 -16.86 -48.83
C GLN A 450 -21.81 -15.85 -48.36
N ILE A 451 -20.67 -15.73 -49.07
CA ILE A 451 -19.66 -14.68 -48.81
C ILE A 451 -20.27 -13.29 -48.96
N ASN A 452 -21.30 -13.13 -49.80
CA ASN A 452 -22.04 -11.87 -49.95
C ASN A 452 -23.20 -11.69 -48.94
N LYS A 453 -23.57 -12.73 -48.18
CA LYS A 453 -24.65 -12.66 -47.16
C LYS A 453 -24.14 -12.60 -45.72
N ILE A 454 -22.86 -12.91 -45.51
CA ILE A 454 -22.18 -12.77 -44.22
C ILE A 454 -21.05 -11.77 -44.49
N ILE A 455 -21.24 -10.51 -44.08
CA ILE A 455 -20.30 -9.36 -44.11
C ILE A 455 -20.75 -8.25 -45.09
N TYR A 456 -21.37 -7.21 -44.53
CA TYR A 456 -20.65 -5.95 -44.31
C TYR A 456 -20.80 -5.55 -42.84
#